data_AF-A0A0L8V303-F1
#
_entry.id   AF-A0A0L8V303-F1
#
_cell.length_a   1.000
_cell.length_b   1.000
_cell.length_c   1.000
_cell.angle_alpha   90.00
_cell.angle_beta   90.00
_cell.angle_gamma   90.00
#
_symmetry.space_group_name_H-M   'P 1'
#
loop_
_entity.id
_entity.type
_entity.pdbx_description
1 polymer ?
#
loop_
_entity_poly.entity_id
_entity_poly.type
_entity_poly.pdbx_seq_one_letter_code
_entity_poly.pdbx_strand_id
1 'polypeptide(L)'
;MSVTFLLKLFELTGNHNYKKAALNAMDAVILEVITDGRWEDFETYWSCSRYGADNLVGQKVTRNNMYKQNNFSMFWTAEALLECYRITKKESYLLLGQRTLDELLMTQASWQPPFMYVNVLGGFGVMNADGEWNDSRQSLFSELILDYGKLLNRDEYKERGLAALKASFVMMYCPENPSTKAQWEKAWPFFGSEDYGFMMENYGHGGETSSEGIGMGEFTIYDWGNGAAAEAYSRIVDHYGETFIHSKK
;
A
#
# COMPACT_ATOMS: atom_id res chain seq x y z
N MET A 1 -1.01 -3.56 -13.34
CA MET A 1 0.21 -3.79 -14.15
C MET A 1 -0.01 -3.88 -15.67
N SER A 2 -0.92 -4.69 -16.22
CA SER A 2 -1.03 -4.85 -17.70
C SER A 2 -1.33 -3.55 -18.45
N VAL A 3 -2.20 -2.69 -17.91
CA VAL A 3 -2.52 -1.37 -18.50
C VAL A 3 -1.28 -0.48 -18.51
N THR A 4 -0.60 -0.32 -17.37
CA THR A 4 0.58 0.56 -17.25
C THR A 4 1.73 0.10 -18.14
N PHE A 5 1.97 -1.22 -18.23
CA PHE A 5 2.95 -1.78 -19.17
C PHE A 5 2.64 -1.45 -20.63
N LEU A 6 1.41 -1.66 -21.08
CA LEU A 6 1.00 -1.38 -22.45
C LEU A 6 1.03 0.13 -22.78
N LEU A 7 0.66 0.98 -21.83
CA LEU A 7 0.81 2.43 -21.99
C LEU A 7 2.28 2.82 -22.11
N LYS A 8 3.17 2.21 -21.32
CA LYS A 8 4.60 2.46 -21.44
C LYS A 8 5.17 2.03 -22.78
N LEU A 9 4.74 0.88 -23.30
CA LEU A 9 5.11 0.44 -24.65
C LEU A 9 4.60 1.41 -25.72
N PHE A 10 3.39 1.97 -25.56
CA PHE A 10 2.90 3.02 -26.45
C PHE A 10 3.81 4.27 -26.42
N GLU A 11 4.21 4.75 -25.24
CA GLU A 11 5.13 5.90 -25.12
C GLU A 11 6.46 5.65 -25.84
N LEU A 12 7.04 4.47 -25.66
CA LEU A 12 8.36 4.13 -26.19
C LEU A 12 8.35 3.87 -27.70
N THR A 13 7.23 3.38 -28.25
CA THR A 13 7.17 2.89 -29.64
C THR A 13 6.28 3.72 -30.57
N GLY A 14 5.39 4.53 -30.01
CA GLY A 14 4.33 5.21 -30.77
C GLY A 14 3.26 4.27 -31.34
N ASN A 15 3.31 2.96 -31.06
CA ASN A 15 2.38 2.00 -31.62
C ASN A 15 1.01 2.08 -30.92
N HIS A 16 0.04 2.68 -31.62
CA HIS A 16 -1.32 2.90 -31.13
C HIS A 16 -2.10 1.63 -30.76
N ASN A 17 -1.69 0.44 -31.22
CA ASN A 17 -2.32 -0.81 -30.82
C ASN A 17 -2.16 -1.07 -29.32
N TYR A 18 -1.00 -0.75 -28.74
CA TYR A 18 -0.78 -0.89 -27.30
C TYR A 18 -1.67 0.06 -26.50
N LYS A 19 -1.75 1.33 -26.91
CA LYS A 19 -2.67 2.30 -26.31
C LYS A 19 -4.12 1.82 -26.37
N LYS A 20 -4.57 1.37 -27.53
CA LYS A 20 -5.94 0.87 -27.71
C LYS A 20 -6.24 -0.31 -26.79
N ALA A 21 -5.33 -1.29 -26.71
CA ALA A 21 -5.48 -2.44 -25.84
C ALA A 21 -5.49 -2.05 -24.35
N ALA A 22 -4.61 -1.14 -23.94
CA ALA A 22 -4.54 -0.65 -22.57
C ALA A 22 -5.83 0.05 -22.14
N LEU A 23 -6.35 0.95 -22.98
CA LEU A 23 -7.59 1.68 -22.68
C LEU A 23 -8.81 0.75 -22.65
N ASN A 24 -8.90 -0.21 -23.56
CA ASN A 24 -9.97 -1.22 -23.53
C ASN A 24 -9.95 -2.05 -22.23
N ALA A 25 -8.75 -2.42 -21.75
CA ALA A 25 -8.60 -3.13 -20.49
C ALA A 25 -8.98 -2.23 -19.29
N MET A 26 -8.61 -0.96 -19.32
CA MET A 26 -9.00 -0.01 -18.28
C MET A 26 -10.52 0.22 -18.26
N ASP A 27 -11.17 0.33 -19.42
CA ASP A 27 -12.63 0.48 -19.52
C ASP A 27 -13.36 -0.70 -18.86
N ALA A 28 -12.86 -1.93 -19.03
CA ALA A 28 -13.41 -3.11 -18.36
C ALA A 28 -13.26 -3.04 -16.83
N VAL A 29 -12.10 -2.62 -16.32
CA VAL A 29 -11.89 -2.45 -14.86
C VAL A 29 -12.78 -1.33 -14.31
N ILE A 30 -12.93 -0.21 -15.03
CA ILE A 30 -13.82 0.88 -14.63
C ILE A 30 -15.26 0.37 -14.49
N LEU A 31 -15.75 -0.34 -15.52
CA LEU A 31 -17.12 -0.81 -15.56
C LEU A 31 -17.40 -1.87 -14.48
N GLU A 32 -16.56 -2.89 -14.38
CA GLU A 32 -16.84 -4.09 -13.58
C GLU A 32 -16.31 -4.03 -12.14
N VAL A 33 -15.30 -3.21 -11.86
CA VAL A 33 -14.63 -3.16 -10.55
C VAL A 33 -14.94 -1.85 -9.83
N ILE A 34 -14.62 -0.71 -10.45
CA ILE A 34 -14.69 0.61 -9.78
C ILE A 34 -16.15 1.01 -9.49
N THR A 35 -17.07 0.70 -10.40
CA THR A 35 -18.50 1.01 -10.24
C THR A 35 -19.08 0.33 -8.99
N ASP A 36 -18.70 -0.93 -8.76
CA ASP A 36 -19.26 -1.75 -7.68
C ASP A 36 -18.43 -1.80 -6.40
N GLY A 37 -17.18 -1.31 -6.45
CA GLY A 37 -16.20 -1.40 -5.36
C GLY A 37 -15.67 -2.82 -5.13
N ARG A 38 -15.59 -3.62 -6.20
CA ARG A 38 -15.28 -5.05 -6.16
C ARG A 38 -13.77 -5.31 -6.22
N TRP A 39 -13.05 -4.83 -5.22
CA TRP A 39 -11.57 -4.95 -5.12
C TRP A 39 -11.09 -6.35 -4.69
N GLU A 40 -11.82 -7.40 -5.08
CA GLU A 40 -11.48 -8.78 -4.78
C GLU A 40 -10.41 -9.29 -5.75
N ASP A 41 -9.47 -10.05 -5.22
CA ASP A 41 -8.51 -10.85 -5.98
C ASP A 41 -8.29 -12.22 -5.32
N PHE A 42 -7.28 -12.95 -5.80
CA PHE A 42 -6.93 -14.25 -5.21
C PHE A 42 -6.50 -14.13 -3.74
N GLU A 43 -5.69 -13.12 -3.42
CA GLU A 43 -5.15 -12.95 -2.07
C GLU A 43 -6.26 -12.73 -1.04
N THR A 44 -7.31 -12.03 -1.47
CA THR A 44 -8.49 -11.66 -0.68
C THR A 44 -9.11 -12.85 0.07
N TYR A 45 -9.00 -14.08 -0.46
CA TYR A 45 -9.64 -15.27 0.12
C TYR A 45 -8.69 -16.41 0.45
N TRP A 46 -7.53 -16.50 -0.22
CA TRP A 46 -6.71 -17.71 -0.19
C TRP A 46 -5.26 -17.51 0.28
N SER A 47 -4.86 -16.28 0.63
CA SER A 47 -3.53 -16.00 1.20
C SER A 47 -3.57 -15.79 2.72
N CYS A 48 -3.85 -14.57 3.19
CA CYS A 48 -3.71 -14.22 4.62
C CYS A 48 -4.97 -14.46 5.45
N SER A 49 -6.16 -14.23 4.88
CA SER A 49 -7.44 -14.37 5.60
C SER A 49 -8.44 -15.21 4.83
N ARG A 50 -8.71 -16.42 5.33
CA ARG A 50 -9.71 -17.34 4.77
C ARG A 50 -11.15 -16.99 5.11
N TYR A 51 -11.38 -15.94 5.92
CA TYR A 51 -12.73 -15.49 6.23
C TYR A 51 -13.52 -15.26 4.94
N GLY A 52 -14.70 -15.90 4.81
CA GLY A 52 -15.55 -15.72 3.63
C GLY A 52 -15.16 -16.52 2.39
N ALA A 53 -14.11 -17.36 2.42
CA ALA A 53 -13.69 -18.12 1.24
C ALA A 53 -14.79 -19.07 0.70
N ASP A 54 -15.66 -19.57 1.57
CA ASP A 54 -16.72 -20.53 1.20
C ASP A 54 -18.03 -19.86 0.76
N ASN A 55 -18.25 -18.58 1.08
CA ASN A 55 -19.57 -17.94 0.95
C ASN A 55 -19.60 -16.45 0.60
N LEU A 56 -18.46 -15.75 0.59
CA LEU A 56 -18.39 -14.31 0.31
C LEU A 56 -17.73 -13.97 -1.04
N VAL A 57 -17.18 -14.93 -1.77
CA VAL A 57 -16.58 -14.68 -3.10
C VAL A 57 -17.62 -14.09 -4.06
N GLY A 58 -17.38 -12.87 -4.52
CA GLY A 58 -18.32 -12.15 -5.38
C GLY A 58 -19.60 -11.73 -4.68
N GLN A 59 -19.63 -11.71 -3.35
CA GLN A 59 -20.78 -11.30 -2.56
C GLN A 59 -20.40 -10.16 -1.61
N LYS A 60 -21.35 -9.22 -1.44
CA LYS A 60 -21.21 -8.16 -0.45
C LYS A 60 -21.60 -8.68 0.93
N VAL A 61 -20.84 -8.29 1.95
CA VAL A 61 -21.21 -8.51 3.35
C VAL A 61 -22.44 -7.68 3.67
N THR A 62 -23.52 -8.32 4.15
CA THR A 62 -24.83 -7.67 4.37
C THR A 62 -24.76 -6.45 5.28
N ARG A 63 -23.91 -6.46 6.31
CA ARG A 63 -23.83 -5.41 7.32
C ARG A 63 -23.41 -4.05 6.76
N ASN A 64 -22.44 -4.04 5.85
CA ASN A 64 -21.81 -2.81 5.34
C ASN A 64 -21.94 -2.67 3.82
N ASN A 65 -22.54 -3.66 3.14
CA ASN A 65 -22.70 -3.67 1.69
C ASN A 65 -21.37 -3.50 0.94
N MET A 66 -20.31 -4.13 1.46
CA MET A 66 -18.97 -4.13 0.86
C MET A 66 -18.54 -5.55 0.55
N TYR A 67 -17.79 -5.73 -0.55
CA TYR A 67 -17.04 -6.96 -0.78
C TYR A 67 -15.88 -7.08 0.23
N LYS A 68 -15.26 -8.25 0.35
CA LYS A 68 -13.86 -8.25 0.80
C LYS A 68 -13.01 -7.52 -0.22
N GLN A 69 -11.96 -6.86 0.24
CA GLN A 69 -11.17 -5.94 -0.59
C GLN A 69 -9.69 -6.15 -0.34
N ASN A 70 -8.89 -6.09 -1.40
CA ASN A 70 -7.43 -6.01 -1.33
C ASN A 70 -6.95 -4.62 -1.80
N ASN A 71 -6.11 -4.01 -0.97
CA ASN A 71 -5.49 -2.72 -1.23
C ASN A 71 -4.62 -2.71 -2.50
N PHE A 72 -4.01 -3.83 -2.87
CA PHE A 72 -3.25 -3.90 -4.13
C PHE A 72 -4.09 -3.66 -5.36
N SER A 73 -5.30 -4.22 -5.40
CA SER A 73 -6.21 -4.03 -6.52
C SER A 73 -6.57 -2.56 -6.69
N MET A 74 -6.75 -1.83 -5.58
CA MET A 74 -6.97 -0.39 -5.59
C MET A 74 -5.71 0.37 -6.05
N PHE A 75 -4.54 0.08 -5.48
CA PHE A 75 -3.27 0.71 -5.85
C PHE A 75 -2.97 0.60 -7.34
N TRP A 76 -2.99 -0.63 -7.89
CA TRP A 76 -2.70 -0.85 -9.31
C TRP A 76 -3.73 -0.18 -10.23
N THR A 77 -4.97 -0.07 -9.79
CA THR A 77 -6.02 0.61 -10.55
C THR A 77 -5.82 2.12 -10.54
N ALA A 78 -5.51 2.72 -9.39
CA ALA A 78 -5.19 4.14 -9.29
C ALA A 78 -3.95 4.49 -10.13
N GLU A 79 -2.88 3.70 -10.07
CA GLU A 79 -1.70 3.88 -10.92
C GLU A 79 -2.05 3.83 -12.42
N ALA A 80 -2.83 2.82 -12.83
CA ALA A 80 -3.26 2.68 -14.22
C ALA A 80 -4.11 3.86 -14.71
N LEU A 81 -4.98 4.39 -13.86
CA LEU A 81 -5.81 5.56 -14.16
C LEU A 81 -4.98 6.84 -14.27
N LEU A 82 -3.97 7.00 -13.41
CA LEU A 82 -3.02 8.11 -13.52
C LEU A 82 -2.26 8.08 -14.84
N GLU A 83 -1.79 6.90 -15.26
CA GLU A 83 -1.12 6.73 -16.57
C GLU A 83 -2.08 6.94 -17.75
N CYS A 84 -3.32 6.45 -17.65
CA CYS A 84 -4.36 6.74 -18.65
C CYS A 84 -4.60 8.25 -18.79
N TYR A 85 -4.65 8.97 -17.67
CA TYR A 85 -4.74 10.43 -17.66
C TYR A 85 -3.51 11.07 -18.31
N ARG A 86 -2.29 10.66 -17.93
CA ARG A 86 -1.05 11.22 -18.49
C ARG A 86 -0.99 11.10 -20.02
N ILE A 87 -1.41 9.96 -20.57
CA ILE A 87 -1.39 9.65 -22.01
C ILE A 87 -2.54 10.29 -22.80
N THR A 88 -3.73 10.40 -22.20
CA THR A 88 -4.95 10.83 -22.93
C THR A 88 -5.38 12.25 -22.60
N LYS A 89 -4.92 12.80 -21.47
CA LYS A 89 -5.38 14.06 -20.86
C LYS A 89 -6.88 14.11 -20.59
N LYS A 90 -7.54 12.95 -20.51
CA LYS A 90 -8.97 12.87 -20.17
C LYS A 90 -9.16 12.92 -18.67
N GLU A 91 -9.70 14.04 -18.18
CA GLU A 91 -9.97 14.28 -16.75
C GLU A 91 -10.80 13.19 -16.08
N SER A 92 -11.66 12.47 -16.81
CA SER A 92 -12.42 11.34 -16.27
C SER A 92 -11.54 10.26 -15.63
N TYR A 93 -10.35 9.99 -16.20
CA TYR A 93 -9.42 9.03 -15.60
C TYR A 93 -8.79 9.57 -14.33
N LEU A 94 -8.47 10.87 -14.28
CA LEU A 94 -7.93 11.49 -13.07
C LEU A 94 -8.94 11.43 -11.92
N LEU A 95 -10.22 11.74 -12.19
CA LEU A 95 -11.29 11.70 -11.19
C LEU A 95 -11.55 10.28 -10.67
N LEU A 96 -11.59 9.29 -11.56
CA LEU A 96 -11.74 7.88 -11.15
C LEU A 96 -10.52 7.39 -10.37
N GLY A 97 -9.33 7.82 -10.76
CA GLY A 97 -8.09 7.49 -10.07
C GLY A 97 -8.03 8.09 -8.68
N GLN A 98 -8.43 9.36 -8.54
CA GLN A 98 -8.57 10.02 -7.25
C GLN A 98 -9.57 9.29 -6.35
N ARG A 99 -10.75 8.94 -6.87
CA ARG A 99 -11.75 8.16 -6.11
C ARG A 99 -11.17 6.83 -5.63
N THR A 100 -10.48 6.11 -6.52
CA THR A 100 -9.86 4.82 -6.19
C THR A 100 -8.78 4.97 -5.12
N LEU A 101 -7.96 6.02 -5.22
CA LEU A 101 -6.96 6.35 -4.21
C LEU A 101 -7.60 6.70 -2.86
N ASP A 102 -8.69 7.47 -2.86
CA ASP A 102 -9.43 7.81 -1.64
C ASP A 102 -9.99 6.55 -0.96
N GLU A 103 -10.49 5.57 -1.74
CA GLU A 103 -10.92 4.27 -1.21
C GLU A 103 -9.74 3.49 -0.58
N LEU A 104 -8.56 3.47 -1.22
CA LEU A 104 -7.35 2.89 -0.64
C LEU A 104 -6.97 3.57 0.69
N LEU A 105 -7.00 4.90 0.74
CA LEU A 105 -6.61 5.69 1.92
C LEU A 105 -7.52 5.47 3.13
N MET A 106 -8.72 4.89 2.96
CA MET A 106 -9.58 4.48 4.07
C MET A 106 -8.96 3.36 4.92
N THR A 107 -7.99 2.63 4.38
CA THR A 107 -7.27 1.55 5.07
C THR A 107 -5.94 2.01 5.68
N GLN A 108 -5.61 3.30 5.54
CA GLN A 108 -4.43 3.89 6.17
C GLN A 108 -4.73 4.25 7.63
N ALA A 109 -3.84 3.87 8.53
CA ALA A 109 -3.90 4.26 9.93
C ALA A 109 -3.68 5.78 10.08
N SER A 110 -4.71 6.49 10.51
CA SER A 110 -4.67 7.95 10.77
C SER A 110 -4.42 8.30 12.23
N TRP A 111 -4.26 7.30 13.10
CA TRP A 111 -4.02 7.45 14.54
C TRP A 111 -3.23 6.25 15.09
N GLN A 112 -2.70 6.38 16.30
CA GLN A 112 -2.00 5.29 17.01
C GLN A 112 -2.94 4.62 18.02
N PRO A 113 -3.37 3.37 17.81
CA PRO A 113 -4.15 2.65 18.79
C PRO A 113 -3.36 2.35 20.08
N PRO A 114 -3.97 2.50 21.28
CA PRO A 114 -3.28 2.26 22.55
C PRO A 114 -2.96 0.79 22.81
N PHE A 115 -3.56 -0.12 22.03
CA PHE A 115 -3.34 -1.57 22.06
C PHE A 115 -2.35 -2.05 20.99
N MET A 116 -1.70 -1.13 20.25
CA MET A 116 -0.62 -1.45 19.33
C MET A 116 0.72 -1.10 19.97
N TYR A 117 1.64 -2.06 19.99
CA TYR A 117 2.91 -1.96 20.73
C TYR A 117 4.11 -1.55 19.86
N VAL A 118 3.84 -1.25 18.59
CA VAL A 118 4.74 -0.58 17.65
C VAL A 118 4.02 0.66 17.10
N ASN A 119 4.76 1.61 16.51
CA ASN A 119 4.12 2.75 15.85
C ASN A 119 3.42 2.27 14.57
N VAL A 120 2.15 2.61 14.37
CA VAL A 120 1.37 2.22 13.19
C VAL A 120 0.84 3.42 12.40
N LEU A 121 1.07 4.65 12.87
CA LEU A 121 0.59 5.86 12.20
C LEU A 121 1.15 5.95 10.77
N GLY A 122 0.26 6.14 9.80
CA GLY A 122 0.59 6.22 8.39
C GLY A 122 0.72 4.87 7.70
N GLY A 123 0.75 3.78 8.46
CA GLY A 123 0.82 2.43 7.91
C GLY A 123 -0.51 1.93 7.37
N PHE A 124 -0.46 0.82 6.64
CA PHE A 124 -1.64 0.19 6.03
C PHE A 124 -1.82 -1.25 6.53
N GLY A 125 -3.07 -1.73 6.48
CA GLY A 125 -3.33 -3.17 6.40
C GLY A 125 -3.31 -3.64 4.93
N VAL A 126 -3.53 -4.92 4.68
CA VAL A 126 -3.58 -5.46 3.31
C VAL A 126 -5.00 -5.46 2.76
N MET A 127 -5.94 -5.82 3.62
CA MET A 127 -7.33 -6.05 3.25
C MET A 127 -8.26 -5.39 4.26
N ASN A 128 -9.56 -5.46 4.00
CA ASN A 128 -10.59 -5.06 4.97
C ASN A 128 -11.03 -6.19 5.90
N ALA A 129 -10.31 -7.31 5.91
CA ALA A 129 -10.72 -8.55 6.59
C ALA A 129 -9.54 -9.43 7.05
N ASP A 130 -8.34 -8.86 7.12
CA ASP A 130 -7.14 -9.43 7.74
C ASP A 130 -6.80 -8.65 9.03
N GLY A 131 -5.80 -9.14 9.76
CA GLY A 131 -5.36 -8.55 11.03
C GLY A 131 -4.14 -7.64 10.93
N GLU A 132 -3.58 -7.48 9.73
CA GLU A 132 -2.26 -6.92 9.48
C GLU A 132 -2.20 -5.40 9.64
N TRP A 133 -1.08 -4.90 10.16
CA TRP A 133 -0.73 -3.49 10.24
C TRP A 133 0.68 -3.27 9.68
N ASN A 134 1.02 -2.04 9.30
CA ASN A 134 2.34 -1.68 8.77
C ASN A 134 2.81 -2.59 7.63
N ASP A 135 1.89 -2.94 6.74
CA ASP A 135 2.20 -3.82 5.64
C ASP A 135 3.22 -3.21 4.66
N SER A 136 4.13 -4.05 4.16
CA SER A 136 5.26 -3.65 3.32
C SER A 136 4.82 -2.91 2.04
N ARG A 137 3.57 -3.14 1.58
CA ARG A 137 2.98 -2.50 0.40
C ARG A 137 2.88 -0.98 0.52
N GLN A 138 2.84 -0.45 1.74
CA GLN A 138 2.78 0.99 1.96
C GLN A 138 3.98 1.74 1.37
N SER A 139 5.12 1.07 1.19
CA SER A 139 6.29 1.63 0.49
C SER A 139 5.98 1.90 -0.98
N LEU A 140 5.26 0.98 -1.65
CA LEU A 140 4.77 1.16 -3.02
C LEU A 140 3.71 2.27 -3.10
N PHE A 141 2.80 2.31 -2.14
CA PHE A 141 1.69 3.26 -2.14
C PHE A 141 2.16 4.70 -1.98
N SER A 142 3.25 4.92 -1.24
CA SER A 142 3.75 6.24 -0.86
C SER A 142 3.89 7.19 -2.05
N GLU A 143 4.68 6.82 -3.07
CA GLU A 143 4.94 7.71 -4.20
C GLU A 143 3.66 8.00 -4.99
N LEU A 144 2.80 7.00 -5.20
CA LEU A 144 1.55 7.22 -5.93
C LEU A 144 0.67 8.25 -5.23
N ILE A 145 0.56 8.18 -3.89
CA ILE A 145 -0.18 9.17 -3.11
C ILE A 145 0.44 10.56 -3.29
N LEU A 146 1.78 10.68 -3.29
CA LEU A 146 2.49 11.94 -3.53
C LEU A 146 2.24 12.49 -4.94
N ASP A 147 2.26 11.63 -5.95
CA ASP A 147 1.98 11.96 -7.36
C ASP A 147 0.59 12.57 -7.52
N TYR A 148 -0.42 11.93 -6.93
CA TYR A 148 -1.78 12.49 -6.89
C TYR A 148 -1.83 13.79 -6.08
N GLY A 149 -1.13 13.87 -4.96
CA GLY A 149 -1.06 15.08 -4.13
C GLY A 149 -0.50 16.28 -4.88
N LYS A 150 0.58 16.07 -5.65
CA LYS A 150 1.18 17.09 -6.50
C LYS A 150 0.26 17.48 -7.65
N LEU A 151 -0.33 16.50 -8.34
CA LEU A 151 -1.19 16.76 -9.50
C LEU A 151 -2.49 17.48 -9.12
N LEU A 152 -3.08 17.14 -7.99
CA LEU A 152 -4.34 17.73 -7.49
C LEU A 152 -4.13 18.90 -6.54
N ASN A 153 -2.87 19.26 -6.24
CA ASN A 153 -2.50 20.27 -5.26
C ASN A 153 -3.17 20.04 -3.88
N ARG A 154 -3.06 18.81 -3.35
CA ARG A 154 -3.66 18.39 -2.07
C ARG A 154 -2.58 18.09 -1.02
N ASP A 155 -2.49 18.96 -0.02
CA ASP A 155 -1.54 18.79 1.09
C ASP A 155 -1.79 17.52 1.90
N GLU A 156 -3.06 17.12 2.08
CA GLU A 156 -3.40 15.89 2.81
C GLU A 156 -2.74 14.66 2.17
N TYR A 157 -2.75 14.56 0.84
CA TYR A 157 -2.09 13.44 0.15
C TYR A 157 -0.57 13.52 0.33
N LYS A 158 0.02 14.71 0.31
CA LYS A 158 1.44 14.86 0.62
C LYS A 158 1.75 14.30 2.02
N GLU A 159 0.96 14.66 3.03
CA GLU A 159 1.14 14.16 4.40
C GLU A 159 0.98 12.65 4.49
N ARG A 160 -0.06 12.10 3.86
CA ARG A 160 -0.36 10.66 3.85
C ARG A 160 0.72 9.84 3.13
N GLY A 161 1.21 10.33 1.99
CA GLY A 161 2.30 9.67 1.25
C GLY A 161 3.60 9.66 2.04
N LEU A 162 3.97 10.78 2.67
CA LEU A 162 5.14 10.84 3.56
C LEU A 162 4.98 9.97 4.82
N ALA A 163 3.76 9.88 5.37
CA ALA A 163 3.47 9.02 6.51
C ALA A 163 3.60 7.53 6.13
N ALA A 164 3.13 7.13 4.96
CA ALA A 164 3.31 5.77 4.42
C ALA A 164 4.80 5.43 4.22
N LEU A 165 5.59 6.36 3.69
CA LEU A 165 7.04 6.17 3.54
C LEU A 165 7.72 5.95 4.90
N LYS A 166 7.39 6.76 5.89
CA LYS A 166 7.94 6.63 7.25
C LYS A 166 7.53 5.31 7.89
N ALA A 167 6.26 4.94 7.79
CA ALA A 167 5.75 3.67 8.31
C ALA A 167 6.51 2.47 7.74
N SER A 168 6.97 2.55 6.49
CA SER A 168 7.73 1.49 5.80
C SER A 168 9.04 1.12 6.49
N PHE A 169 9.55 1.95 7.38
CA PHE A 169 10.77 1.66 8.16
C PHE A 169 10.48 1.27 9.61
N VAL A 170 9.24 1.35 10.09
CA VAL A 170 8.93 1.23 11.53
C VAL A 170 9.14 -0.18 12.06
N MET A 171 8.94 -1.21 11.23
CA MET A 171 9.15 -2.61 11.63
C MET A 171 10.62 -3.03 11.60
N MET A 172 11.54 -2.16 11.18
CA MET A 172 12.96 -2.45 11.18
C MET A 172 13.51 -2.56 12.60
N TYR A 173 14.21 -3.65 12.88
CA TYR A 173 15.00 -3.84 14.09
C TYR A 173 16.24 -2.94 14.02
N CYS A 174 16.20 -1.81 14.71
CA CYS A 174 17.32 -0.87 14.81
C CYS A 174 17.17 0.06 16.04
N PRO A 175 18.25 0.73 16.48
CA PRO A 175 18.21 1.70 17.58
C PRO A 175 17.25 2.87 17.35
N GLU A 176 17.06 3.28 16.09
CA GLU A 176 16.20 4.40 15.69
C GLU A 176 14.70 4.11 15.90
N ASN A 177 14.33 2.84 16.03
CA ASN A 177 12.97 2.38 16.32
C ASN A 177 12.87 1.77 17.73
N PRO A 178 13.02 2.53 18.82
CA PRO A 178 13.18 1.98 20.17
C PRO A 178 11.99 1.12 20.62
N SER A 179 10.75 1.51 20.30
CA SER A 179 9.55 0.74 20.66
C SER A 179 9.48 -0.58 19.90
N THR A 180 9.72 -0.57 18.58
CA THR A 180 9.74 -1.79 17.76
C THR A 180 10.91 -2.69 18.16
N LYS A 181 12.10 -2.12 18.40
CA LYS A 181 13.28 -2.83 18.87
C LYS A 181 13.00 -3.61 20.15
N ALA A 182 12.31 -2.98 21.11
CA ALA A 182 11.93 -3.65 22.35
C ALA A 182 10.95 -4.82 22.11
N GLN A 183 10.01 -4.70 21.17
CA GLN A 183 9.12 -5.81 20.81
C GLN A 183 9.88 -6.96 20.14
N TRP A 184 10.84 -6.63 19.26
CA TRP A 184 11.73 -7.62 18.64
C TRP A 184 12.53 -8.42 19.68
N GLU A 185 13.12 -7.75 20.67
CA GLU A 185 13.94 -8.41 21.70
C GLU A 185 13.11 -9.26 22.66
N LYS A 186 11.82 -8.96 22.81
CA LYS A 186 10.89 -9.82 23.55
C LYS A 186 10.52 -11.08 22.75
N ALA A 187 10.24 -10.93 21.46
CA ALA A 187 9.90 -12.04 20.59
C ALA A 187 11.12 -12.96 20.31
N TRP A 188 12.28 -12.35 20.08
CA TRP A 188 13.53 -13.01 19.70
C TRP A 188 14.69 -12.53 20.60
N PRO A 189 14.85 -13.09 21.81
CA PRO A 189 15.86 -12.64 22.78
C PRO A 189 17.32 -12.81 22.36
N PHE A 190 17.57 -13.48 21.24
CA PHE A 190 18.89 -13.66 20.66
C PHE A 190 19.28 -12.55 19.67
N PHE A 191 18.36 -11.64 19.32
CA PHE A 191 18.65 -10.52 18.44
C PHE A 191 19.71 -9.59 19.07
N GLY A 192 20.70 -9.21 18.26
CA GLY A 192 21.78 -8.30 18.63
C GLY A 192 22.08 -7.29 17.53
N SER A 193 23.13 -6.49 17.69
CA SER A 193 23.53 -5.47 16.71
C SER A 193 23.77 -6.00 15.29
N GLU A 194 24.12 -7.28 15.19
CA GLU A 194 24.37 -8.04 13.99
C GLU A 194 23.09 -8.28 13.17
N ASP A 195 21.93 -8.22 13.82
CA ASP A 195 20.61 -8.42 13.19
C ASP A 195 19.96 -7.08 12.78
N TYR A 196 20.64 -5.95 12.97
CA TYR A 196 20.09 -4.65 12.59
C TYR A 196 19.74 -4.59 11.10
N GLY A 197 18.56 -4.04 10.81
CA GLY A 197 17.97 -4.05 9.48
C GLY A 197 16.99 -5.21 9.23
N PHE A 198 16.92 -6.20 10.14
CA PHE A 198 15.87 -7.22 10.09
C PHE A 198 14.48 -6.58 10.17
N MET A 199 13.58 -7.00 9.30
CA MET A 199 12.23 -6.45 9.21
C MET A 199 11.28 -7.52 8.64
N MET A 200 10.17 -7.77 9.33
CA MET A 200 9.07 -8.56 8.78
C MET A 200 8.17 -7.71 7.88
N GLU A 201 7.32 -8.37 7.11
CA GLU A 201 6.42 -7.73 6.13
C GLU A 201 5.30 -6.87 6.73
N ASN A 202 4.80 -7.16 7.93
CA ASN A 202 3.65 -6.50 8.54
C ASN A 202 3.77 -6.56 10.09
N TYR A 203 2.71 -6.30 10.84
CA TYR A 203 2.63 -6.46 12.29
C TYR A 203 1.27 -7.05 12.64
N GLY A 204 1.25 -8.05 13.52
CA GLY A 204 0.00 -8.65 13.98
C GLY A 204 -0.72 -9.49 12.94
N HIS A 205 0.00 -10.19 12.04
CA HIS A 205 -0.56 -10.95 10.92
C HIS A 205 -1.74 -11.87 11.29
N GLY A 206 -1.65 -12.57 12.42
CA GLY A 206 -2.71 -13.44 12.93
C GLY A 206 -3.90 -12.73 13.58
N GLY A 207 -3.92 -11.39 13.61
CA GLY A 207 -4.95 -10.60 14.29
C GLY A 207 -4.74 -10.44 15.79
N GLU A 208 -3.56 -10.79 16.31
CA GLU A 208 -3.21 -10.69 17.72
C GLU A 208 -1.92 -9.88 17.92
N THR A 209 -1.91 -9.07 18.98
CA THR A 209 -0.76 -8.27 19.40
C THR A 209 -0.67 -8.24 20.93
N SER A 210 0.54 -8.07 21.47
CA SER A 210 0.71 -7.85 22.92
C SER A 210 1.97 -7.06 23.22
N SER A 211 2.09 -6.56 24.44
CA SER A 211 3.33 -5.93 24.92
C SER A 211 4.49 -6.92 25.01
N GLU A 212 4.22 -8.23 24.95
CA GLU A 212 5.20 -9.29 25.13
C GLU A 212 5.74 -9.85 23.81
N GLY A 213 5.77 -9.04 22.74
CA GLY A 213 6.33 -9.43 21.44
C GLY A 213 5.37 -10.20 20.54
N ILE A 214 4.11 -10.42 20.96
CA ILE A 214 3.10 -11.01 20.06
C ILE A 214 2.81 -10.01 18.93
N GLY A 215 2.80 -10.52 17.69
CA GLY A 215 2.63 -9.75 16.47
C GLY A 215 3.93 -9.53 15.70
N MET A 216 5.09 -9.85 16.30
CA MET A 216 6.38 -9.89 15.62
C MET A 216 6.56 -11.24 14.89
N GLY A 217 6.98 -11.19 13.63
CA GLY A 217 7.15 -12.33 12.73
C GLY A 217 8.55 -12.91 12.82
N GLU A 218 8.78 -14.01 12.12
CA GLU A 218 9.99 -14.82 12.25
C GLU A 218 10.95 -14.74 11.07
N PHE A 219 10.56 -14.06 10.00
CA PHE A 219 11.34 -13.96 8.77
C PHE A 219 11.42 -12.53 8.25
N THR A 220 12.45 -12.29 7.44
CA THR A 220 12.65 -11.06 6.68
C THR A 220 12.71 -11.42 5.21
N ILE A 221 12.17 -10.53 4.37
CA ILE A 221 12.27 -10.62 2.92
C ILE A 221 12.77 -9.27 2.42
N TYR A 222 13.97 -9.25 1.86
CA TYR A 222 14.63 -7.99 1.50
C TYR A 222 13.82 -7.19 0.47
N ASP A 223 13.33 -7.84 -0.59
CA ASP A 223 12.50 -7.21 -1.63
C ASP A 223 11.04 -6.97 -1.20
N TRP A 224 10.65 -7.41 0.00
CA TRP A 224 9.31 -7.26 0.57
C TRP A 224 9.37 -6.78 2.02
N GLY A 225 9.94 -5.60 2.21
CA GLY A 225 10.20 -5.02 3.53
C GLY A 225 11.21 -3.90 3.43
N ASN A 226 12.36 -4.05 4.09
CA ASN A 226 13.38 -3.02 4.20
C ASN A 226 14.00 -2.59 2.85
N GLY A 227 14.22 -3.52 1.91
CA GLY A 227 14.74 -3.19 0.58
C GLY A 227 13.72 -2.43 -0.26
N ALA A 228 12.45 -2.81 -0.22
CA ALA A 228 11.36 -2.06 -0.88
C ALA A 228 11.17 -0.67 -0.28
N ALA A 229 11.27 -0.54 1.05
CA ALA A 229 11.24 0.76 1.73
C ALA A 229 12.41 1.67 1.30
N ALA A 230 13.62 1.10 1.22
CA ALA A 230 14.81 1.81 0.76
C ALA A 230 14.68 2.24 -0.72
N GLU A 231 14.20 1.35 -1.59
CA GLU A 231 13.91 1.67 -3.00
C GLU A 231 12.93 2.84 -3.10
N ALA A 232 11.80 2.76 -2.38
CA ALA A 232 10.76 3.79 -2.43
C ALA A 232 11.30 5.15 -1.95
N TYR A 233 12.12 5.15 -0.88
CA TYR A 233 12.79 6.36 -0.43
C TYR A 233 13.70 6.94 -1.52
N SER A 234 14.59 6.13 -2.10
CA SER A 234 15.51 6.57 -3.14
C SER A 234 14.78 7.10 -4.38
N ARG A 235 13.73 6.41 -4.83
CA ARG A 235 12.90 6.82 -5.97
C ARG A 235 12.19 8.15 -5.71
N ILE A 236 11.60 8.33 -4.52
CA ILE A 236 10.96 9.60 -4.13
C ILE A 236 12.00 10.72 -4.05
N VAL A 237 13.20 10.47 -3.52
CA VAL A 237 14.29 11.45 -3.50
C VAL A 237 14.69 11.86 -4.92
N ASP A 238 14.78 10.92 -5.86
CA ASP A 238 15.12 11.22 -7.26
C ASP A 238 14.04 12.10 -7.93
N HIS A 239 12.76 11.79 -7.71
CA HIS A 239 11.65 12.50 -8.33
C HIS A 239 11.28 13.84 -7.67
N TYR A 240 11.46 13.97 -6.36
CA TYR A 240 10.99 15.11 -5.56
C TYR A 240 12.09 15.92 -4.88
N GLY A 241 13.29 15.33 -4.74
CA GLY A 241 14.39 15.88 -3.95
C GLY A 241 14.28 15.56 -2.46
N GLU A 242 15.43 15.40 -1.81
CA GLU A 242 15.53 15.06 -0.38
C GLU A 242 14.83 16.09 0.53
N THR A 243 14.87 17.37 0.18
CA THR A 243 14.21 18.43 0.94
C THR A 243 12.69 18.31 0.97
N PHE A 244 12.09 17.63 -0.01
CA PHE A 244 10.65 17.38 -0.03
C PHE A 244 10.21 16.46 1.12
N ILE A 245 11.06 15.49 1.48
CA ILE A 245 10.81 14.53 2.56
C ILE A 245 11.02 15.19 3.93
N HIS A 246 12.07 16.02 4.03
CA HIS A 246 12.48 16.65 5.28
C HIS A 246 11.93 18.07 5.49
N SER A 247 11.05 18.55 4.62
CA SER A 247 10.47 19.89 4.76
C SER A 247 9.74 19.97 6.11
N LYS A 248 10.35 20.66 7.08
CA LYS A 248 9.70 20.98 8.35
C LYS A 248 8.47 21.83 8.04
N LYS A 249 7.31 21.41 8.54
CA LYS A 249 6.21 22.35 8.78
C LYS A 249 6.56 23.25 9.95
#